data_AF-A6EW94-F1
#
_entry.id   AF-A6EW94-F1
#
_cell.length_a   1.000
_cell.length_b   1.000
_cell.length_c   1.000
_cell.angle_alpha   90.00
_cell.angle_beta   90.00
_cell.angle_gamma   90.00
#
_symmetry.space_group_name_H-M   'P 1'
#
loop_
_entity.id
_entity.type
_entity.pdbx_description
1 polymer ?
#
loop_
_entity_poly.entity_id
_entity_poly.type
_entity_poly.pdbx_seq_one_letter_code
_entity_poly.pdbx_strand_id
1 'polypeptide(L)' 'MIDGRESLIDEVKTAPEELRSYLAEKFSQLLQDTNFEYAVNSQAGGNAEREQILFERIETLTHLGH' A
#
# COMPACT_ATOMS: atom_id res chain seq x y z
N MET A 1 -4.24 -11.00 -3.41
CA MET A 1 -3.13 -10.69 -4.34
C MET A 1 -3.35 -9.28 -4.89
N ILE A 2 -2.54 -8.31 -4.47
CA ILE A 2 -2.48 -6.96 -5.08
C ILE A 2 -1.66 -7.09 -6.39
N ASP A 3 -2.00 -8.06 -7.25
CA ASP A 3 -1.22 -8.42 -8.44
C ASP A 3 -1.58 -7.61 -9.68
N GLY A 4 -2.53 -6.67 -9.62
CA GLY A 4 -3.00 -6.02 -10.84
C GLY A 4 -3.93 -4.81 -10.72
N ARG A 5 -4.12 -4.24 -9.52
CA ARG A 5 -4.86 -2.97 -9.43
C ARG A 5 -3.92 -1.79 -9.55
N GLU A 6 -3.45 -1.52 -10.76
CA GLU A 6 -3.09 -0.13 -11.10
C GLU A 6 -4.24 0.81 -10.72
N SER A 7 -5.49 0.33 -10.85
CA SER A 7 -6.70 1.02 -10.43
C SER A 7 -6.82 1.31 -8.94
N LEU A 8 -6.08 0.66 -8.03
CA LEU A 8 -6.31 0.84 -6.58
C LEU A 8 -5.93 2.27 -6.17
N ILE A 9 -4.81 2.77 -6.66
CA ILE A 9 -4.37 4.13 -6.38
C ILE A 9 -5.39 5.13 -6.95
N ASP A 10 -5.92 4.87 -8.14
CA ASP A 10 -6.89 5.75 -8.79
C ASP A 10 -8.28 5.69 -8.12
N GLU A 11 -8.73 4.50 -7.72
CA GLU A 11 -9.94 4.29 -6.92
C GLU A 11 -9.84 5.08 -5.60
N VAL A 12 -8.71 4.97 -4.90
CA VAL A 12 -8.47 5.71 -3.65
C VAL A 12 -8.41 7.21 -3.90
N LYS A 13 -7.79 7.70 -4.98
CA LYS A 13 -7.81 9.13 -5.33
C LYS A 13 -9.22 9.67 -5.55
N THR A 14 -10.12 8.87 -6.13
CA THR A 14 -11.52 9.25 -6.38
C THR A 14 -12.43 9.04 -5.17
N ALA A 15 -11.94 8.39 -4.11
CA ALA A 15 -12.70 8.16 -2.90
C ALA A 15 -12.92 9.47 -2.12
N PRO A 16 -13.97 9.54 -1.28
CA PRO A 16 -14.18 10.66 -0.35
C PRO A 16 -12.94 10.88 0.54
N GLU A 17 -12.70 12.14 0.90
CA GLU A 17 -11.55 12.55 1.72
C GLU A 17 -11.45 11.74 3.02
N GLU A 18 -12.56 11.54 3.74
CA GLU A 18 -12.58 10.73 4.97
C GLU A 18 -12.07 9.29 4.75
N LEU A 19 -12.43 8.67 3.61
CA LEU A 19 -11.98 7.32 3.28
C LEU A 19 -10.50 7.32 2.88
N ARG A 20 -10.04 8.33 2.13
CA ARG A 20 -8.62 8.51 1.81
C ARG A 20 -7.77 8.66 3.06
N SER A 21 -8.16 9.54 3.98
CA SER A 21 -7.43 9.77 5.23
C SER A 21 -7.43 8.53 6.12
N TYR A 22 -8.56 7.82 6.22
CA TYR A 22 -8.62 6.55 6.94
C TYR A 22 -7.66 5.50 6.36
N LEU A 23 -7.67 5.33 5.03
CA LEU A 23 -6.78 4.37 4.37
C LEU A 23 -5.31 4.77 4.55
N ALA A 24 -4.99 6.06 4.39
CA ALA A 24 -3.64 6.58 4.60
C ALA A 24 -3.12 6.29 6.02
N GLU A 25 -3.94 6.51 7.04
CA GLU A 25 -3.61 6.20 8.43
C GLU A 25 -3.35 4.69 8.63
N LYS A 26 -4.23 3.84 8.08
CA LYS A 26 -4.11 2.38 8.19
C LYS A 26 -2.87 1.85 7.48
N PHE A 27 -2.57 2.32 6.28
CA PHE A 27 -1.34 1.94 5.59
C PHE A 27 -0.09 2.44 6.30
N SER A 28 -0.14 3.62 6.92
CA SER A 28 0.97 4.12 7.75
C SER A 28 1.23 3.24 8.98
N GLN A 29 0.17 2.74 9.62
CA GLN A 29 0.28 1.77 10.72
C GLN A 29 0.88 0.44 10.25
N LEU A 30 0.49 -0.04 9.07
CA LEU A 30 1.04 -1.27 8.49
C LEU A 30 2.53 -1.15 8.16
N LEU A 31 2.98 -0.01 7.64
CA LEU A 31 4.41 0.23 7.36
C LEU A 31 5.28 0.22 8.62
N GLN A 32 4.70 0.41 9.81
CA GLN A 32 5.43 0.33 11.09
C GLN A 32 5.44 -1.08 11.69
N ASP A 33 4.71 -2.04 11.12
CA ASP A 33 4.65 -3.43 11.61
C ASP A 33 5.71 -4.30 10.92
N THR A 34 6.66 -4.83 11.68
CA THR A 34 7.72 -5.73 11.14
C THR A 34 7.15 -7.02 10.55
N ASN A 35 5.97 -7.49 10.99
CA ASN A 35 5.32 -8.65 10.37
C ASN A 35 4.78 -8.33 8.97
N PHE A 36 4.50 -7.05 8.71
CA PHE A 36 4.02 -6.61 7.41
C PHE A 36 5.12 -6.69 6.36
N GLU A 37 6.36 -6.33 6.70
CA GLU A 37 7.52 -6.53 5.81
C GLU A 37 7.65 -7.99 5.37
N TYR A 38 7.51 -8.93 6.32
CA TYR A 38 7.51 -10.36 6.01
C TYR A 38 6.35 -10.77 5.08
N ALA A 39 5.15 -10.22 5.29
CA ALA A 39 4.00 -10.48 4.43
C ALA A 39 4.21 -9.95 3.00
N VAL A 40 4.82 -8.76 2.86
CA VAL A 40 5.16 -8.17 1.55
C VAL A 40 6.19 -9.02 0.83
N ASN A 41 7.26 -9.43 1.51
CA ASN A 41 8.28 -10.31 0.95
C ASN A 41 7.70 -11.66 0.49
N SER A 42 6.81 -12.25 1.30
CA SER A 42 6.09 -13.48 0.96
C SER A 42 5.21 -13.31 -0.28
N GLN A 43 4.48 -12.18 -0.40
CA GLN A 43 3.68 -11.87 -1.59
C GLN A 43 4.54 -11.59 -2.83
N ALA A 44 5.71 -10.97 -2.66
CA ALA A 44 6.67 -10.75 -3.73
C ALA A 44 7.32 -12.06 -4.22
N GLY A 45 7.14 -13.18 -3.50
CA GLY A 45 7.74 -14.46 -3.84
C GLY A 45 9.26 -14.44 -3.73
N GLY A 46 9.81 -13.62 -2.82
CA GLY A 46 11.25 -13.39 -2.70
C GLY A 46 11.88 -12.57 -3.84
N ASN A 47 11.07 -11.97 -4.72
CA ASN A 47 11.55 -11.07 -5.77
C ASN A 47 11.67 -9.64 -5.22
N ALA A 48 12.89 -9.16 -5.06
CA ALA A 48 13.19 -7.84 -4.50
C ALA A 48 12.59 -6.67 -5.31
N GLU A 49 12.54 -6.78 -6.65
CA GLU A 49 11.94 -5.75 -7.50
C GLU A 49 10.42 -5.67 -7.28
N ARG A 50 9.75 -6.83 -7.18
CA ARG A 50 8.32 -6.89 -6.85
C ARG A 50 8.04 -6.36 -5.44
N GLU A 51 8.89 -6.70 -4.49
CA GLU A 51 8.80 -6.20 -3.12
C GLU A 51 8.90 -4.68 -3.06
N GLN A 52 9.88 -4.10 -3.76
CA GLN A 52 10.03 -2.65 -3.86
C GLN A 52 8.79 -1.98 -4.48
N ILE A 53 8.25 -2.53 -5.58
CA ILE A 53 7.03 -2.00 -6.21
C ILE A 53 5.83 -2.04 -5.24
N LEU A 54 5.71 -3.10 -4.43
CA LEU A 54 4.65 -3.20 -3.43
C LEU A 54 4.79 -2.13 -2.35
N PHE A 55 6.01 -1.93 -1.81
CA PHE A 55 6.28 -0.88 -0.83
C PHE A 55 6.00 0.52 -1.38
N GLU A 56 6.51 0.86 -2.58
CA GLU A 56 6.28 2.16 -3.22
C GLU A 56 4.78 2.47 -3.38
N ARG A 57 3.98 1.45 -3.70
CA ARG A 57 2.51 1.61 -3.81
C ARG A 57 1.87 1.87 -2.46
N ILE A 58 2.28 1.15 -1.42
CA ILE A 58 1.74 1.33 -0.08
C ILE A 58 2.12 2.71 0.46
N GLU A 59 3.36 3.13 0.27
CA GLU A 59 3.82 4.49 0.57
C GLU A 59 3.02 5.54 -0.21
N THR A 60 2.75 5.32 -1.50
CA THR A 60 1.92 6.25 -2.26
C THR A 60 0.53 6.41 -1.63
N LEU A 61 -0.07 5.32 -1.15
CA LEU A 61 -1.38 5.35 -0.48
C LEU A 61 -1.35 6.12 0.85
N THR A 62 -0.24 6.13 1.59
CA THR A 62 -0.13 6.93 2.83
C THR A 62 -0.14 8.44 2.58
N HIS A 63 0.30 8.87 1.39
CA HIS A 63 0.34 10.29 1.03
C HIS A 63 -0.98 10.81 0.45
N LEU A 64 -1.94 9.94 0.10
CA LEU A 64 -3.24 10.36 -0.43
C LEU A 64 -4.20 10.88 0.65
N GLY A 65 -3.87 10.77 1.93
CA GLY A 65 -4.72 11.18 3.05
C GLY A 65 -4.71 12.68 3.39
N HIS A 66 -3.95 13.48 2.64
CA HIS A 66 -3.74 14.92 2.85
C HIS A 66 -4.09 15.76 1.62
#